data_AF-A0A953PM04-F1
#
_entry.id   AF-A0A953PM04-F1
#
_cell.length_a   1.000
_cell.length_b   1.000
_cell.length_c   1.000
_cell.angle_alpha   90.00
_cell.angle_beta   90.00
_cell.angle_gamma   90.00
#
_symmetry.space_group_name_H-M   'P 1'
#
loop_
_entity.id
_entity.type
_entity.pdbx_description
1 polymer ?
#
loop_
_entity_poly.entity_id
_entity_poly.type
_entity_poly.pdbx_seq_one_letter_code
_entity_poly.pdbx_strand_id
1 'polypeptide(L)'
;MTARDDEEYRALRATIRQRGTARVCIFVAGIAAWAGLAVGTAAVTSAPVATLLPLLVLAAAFEAVFSLHVGVERIGRYLQVFHETADSGWEHAAMTFGRPAGAAASDPLFVVLFLLATIFNAAPMAIARPVPVELVFVGGAHALFALRLVVARIVAGRQRAIDLARFHQIKSG
;
A
#
# COMPACT_ATOMS: atom_id res chain seq x y z
N MET A 1 26.69 -14.95 15.51
CA MET A 1 25.72 -13.95 15.99
C MET A 1 25.91 -13.78 17.48
N THR A 2 25.94 -12.54 17.94
CA THR A 2 25.96 -12.23 19.38
C THR A 2 24.53 -12.31 19.94
N ALA A 3 24.39 -12.42 21.26
CA ALA A 3 23.07 -12.42 21.92
C ALA A 3 22.26 -11.14 21.58
N ARG A 4 22.96 -10.02 21.36
CA ARG A 4 22.36 -8.76 20.91
C ARG A 4 21.81 -8.85 19.48
N ASP A 5 22.54 -9.48 18.56
CA ASP A 5 22.11 -9.63 17.17
C ASP A 5 20.87 -10.52 17.07
N ASP A 6 20.78 -11.54 17.93
CA ASP A 6 19.62 -12.43 18.02
C ASP A 6 18.38 -11.69 18.54
N GLU A 7 18.55 -10.83 19.55
CA GLU A 7 17.47 -10.01 20.09
C GLU A 7 16.97 -8.98 19.07
N GLU A 8 17.88 -8.28 18.39
CA GLU A 8 17.56 -7.35 17.31
C GLU A 8 16.80 -8.06 16.19
N TYR A 9 17.30 -9.21 15.73
CA TYR A 9 16.64 -10.02 14.70
C TYR A 9 15.19 -10.37 15.11
N ARG A 10 14.99 -10.84 16.35
CA ARG A 10 13.66 -11.20 16.86
C ARG A 10 12.73 -9.99 16.93
N ALA A 11 13.22 -8.85 17.41
CA ALA A 11 12.43 -7.63 17.53
C ALA A 11 11.98 -7.11 16.15
N LEU A 12 12.88 -7.13 15.16
CA LEU A 12 12.58 -6.71 13.80
C LEU A 12 11.58 -7.66 13.11
N ARG A 13 11.70 -8.98 13.31
CA ARG A 13 10.72 -9.96 12.81
C ARG A 13 9.35 -9.79 13.46
N ALA A 14 9.30 -9.51 14.76
CA ALA A 14 8.06 -9.19 15.45
C ALA A 14 7.40 -7.93 14.87
N THR A 15 8.20 -6.90 14.56
CA THR A 15 7.75 -5.65 13.92
C THR A 15 7.18 -5.90 12.52
N ILE A 16 7.85 -6.72 11.70
CA ILE A 16 7.35 -7.14 10.38
C ILE A 16 5.97 -7.79 10.51
N ARG A 17 5.83 -8.75 11.43
CA ARG A 17 4.55 -9.44 11.67
C ARG A 17 3.46 -8.45 12.09
N GLN A 18 3.73 -7.60 13.08
CA GLN A 18 2.77 -6.63 13.59
C GLN A 18 2.29 -5.66 12.49
N ARG A 19 3.23 -5.09 11.72
CA ARG A 19 2.90 -4.17 10.62
C ARG A 19 2.18 -4.89 9.47
N GLY A 20 2.54 -6.14 9.18
CA GLY A 20 1.85 -6.99 8.22
C GLY A 20 0.38 -7.20 8.58
N THR A 21 0.08 -7.52 9.84
CA THR A 21 -1.29 -7.61 10.35
C THR A 21 -2.00 -6.26 10.31
N ALA A 22 -1.37 -5.21 10.82
CA ALA A 22 -1.95 -3.86 10.85
C ALA A 22 -2.36 -3.38 9.45
N ARG A 23 -1.55 -3.66 8.42
CA ARG A 23 -1.85 -3.32 7.03
C ARG A 23 -3.17 -3.95 6.56
N VAL A 24 -3.39 -5.23 6.86
CA VAL A 24 -4.63 -5.92 6.47
C VAL A 24 -5.83 -5.37 7.26
N CYS A 25 -5.66 -5.14 8.57
CA CYS A 25 -6.71 -4.55 9.40
C CYS A 25 -7.11 -3.14 8.92
N ILE A 26 -6.13 -2.28 8.62
CA ILE A 26 -6.37 -0.93 8.10
C ILE A 26 -7.05 -0.97 6.74
N PHE A 27 -6.64 -1.88 5.86
CA PHE A 27 -7.30 -2.07 4.57
C PHE A 27 -8.79 -2.40 4.76
N VAL A 28 -9.11 -3.42 5.57
CA VAL A 28 -10.50 -3.83 5.84
C VAL A 28 -11.30 -2.71 6.49
N ALA A 29 -10.76 -2.06 7.51
CA ALA A 29 -11.41 -0.95 8.20
C ALA A 29 -11.62 0.25 7.27
N GLY A 30 -10.64 0.57 6.42
CA GLY A 30 -10.71 1.65 5.46
C GLY A 30 -11.78 1.43 4.39
N ILE A 31 -11.89 0.22 3.85
CA ILE A 31 -12.96 -0.15 2.91
C ILE A 31 -14.33 -0.09 3.59
N ALA A 32 -14.46 -0.61 4.81
CA ALA A 32 -15.72 -0.56 5.55
C ALA A 32 -16.14 0.89 5.86
N ALA A 33 -15.21 1.73 6.30
CA ALA A 33 -15.44 3.15 6.57
C ALA A 33 -15.81 3.91 5.29
N TRP A 34 -15.10 3.66 4.19
CA TRP A 34 -15.44 4.20 2.88
C TRP A 34 -16.85 3.81 2.45
N ALA A 35 -17.21 2.53 2.52
CA ALA A 35 -18.53 2.05 2.10
C ALA A 35 -19.65 2.68 2.93
N GLY A 36 -19.47 2.73 4.26
CA GLY A 36 -20.42 3.38 5.17
C GLY A 36 -20.59 4.87 4.88
N LEU A 37 -19.48 5.58 4.62
CA LEU A 37 -19.52 6.98 4.23
C LEU A 37 -20.18 7.17 2.87
N ALA A 38 -19.83 6.39 1.87
CA ALA A 38 -20.38 6.50 0.52
C ALA A 38 -21.91 6.33 0.53
N VAL A 39 -22.44 5.38 1.28
CA VAL A 39 -23.89 5.18 1.44
C VAL A 39 -24.51 6.32 2.25
N GLY A 40 -23.91 6.68 3.39
CA GLY A 40 -24.44 7.70 4.29
C GLY A 40 -24.48 9.09 3.66
N THR A 41 -23.39 9.52 3.00
CA THR A 41 -23.31 10.85 2.38
C THR A 41 -24.17 10.93 1.12
N ALA A 42 -24.29 9.85 0.35
CA ALA A 42 -25.18 9.82 -0.82
C ALA A 42 -26.66 10.05 -0.45
N ALA A 43 -27.07 9.68 0.77
CA ALA A 43 -28.44 9.86 1.24
C ALA A 43 -28.76 11.29 1.72
N VAL A 44 -27.76 12.06 2.17
CA VAL A 44 -28.00 13.31 2.93
C VAL A 44 -27.21 14.53 2.45
N THR A 45 -26.30 14.38 1.50
CA THR A 45 -25.41 15.48 1.06
C THR A 45 -25.45 15.70 -0.45
N SER A 46 -24.87 16.81 -0.90
CA SER A 46 -24.71 17.09 -2.33
C SER A 46 -23.69 16.16 -2.97
N ALA A 47 -23.81 15.92 -4.28
CA ALA A 47 -22.94 15.00 -5.02
C ALA A 47 -21.43 15.27 -4.86
N PRO A 48 -20.93 16.53 -4.87
CA PRO A 48 -19.51 16.78 -4.63
C PRO A 48 -19.05 16.31 -3.24
N VAL A 49 -19.82 16.61 -2.19
CA VAL A 49 -19.48 16.19 -0.82
C VAL A 49 -19.60 14.67 -0.68
N ALA A 50 -20.64 14.09 -1.28
CA ALA A 50 -20.90 12.66 -1.25
C ALA A 50 -19.80 11.82 -1.89
N THR A 51 -19.03 12.39 -2.82
CA THR A 51 -17.91 11.71 -3.49
C THR A 51 -16.55 12.08 -2.90
N LEU A 52 -16.33 13.33 -2.47
CA LEU A 52 -15.02 13.75 -1.95
C LEU A 52 -14.73 13.22 -0.55
N LEU A 53 -15.72 13.19 0.36
CA LEU A 53 -15.48 12.70 1.72
C LEU A 53 -15.07 11.23 1.76
N PRO A 54 -15.76 10.29 1.08
CA PRO A 54 -15.31 8.91 1.08
C PRO A 54 -14.00 8.71 0.28
N LEU A 55 -13.74 9.52 -0.76
CA LEU A 55 -12.45 9.51 -1.47
C LEU A 55 -11.28 9.84 -0.55
N LEU A 56 -11.43 10.83 0.34
CA LEU A 56 -10.40 11.17 1.33
C LEU A 56 -10.11 10.00 2.27
N VAL A 57 -11.14 9.26 2.69
CA VAL A 57 -10.96 8.07 3.52
C VAL A 57 -10.25 6.94 2.76
N LEU A 58 -10.60 6.71 1.49
CA LEU A 58 -9.85 5.77 0.64
C LEU A 58 -8.39 6.18 0.50
N ALA A 59 -8.12 7.46 0.27
CA ALA A 59 -6.76 7.98 0.13
C ALA A 59 -5.95 7.80 1.42
N ALA A 60 -6.51 8.15 2.57
CA ALA A 60 -5.85 7.98 3.86
C ALA A 60 -5.57 6.51 4.18
N ALA A 61 -6.55 5.63 3.95
CA ALA A 61 -6.38 4.19 4.17
C ALA A 61 -5.30 3.61 3.25
N PHE A 62 -5.27 4.01 1.98
CA PHE A 62 -4.26 3.59 1.03
C PHE A 62 -2.86 4.06 1.42
N GLU A 63 -2.69 5.32 1.81
CA GLU A 63 -1.38 5.85 2.23
C GLU A 63 -0.85 5.14 3.47
N ALA A 64 -1.73 4.82 4.43
CA ALA A 64 -1.36 4.03 5.60
C ALA A 64 -0.90 2.61 5.20
N VAL A 65 -1.65 1.94 4.32
CA VAL A 65 -1.27 0.61 3.77
C VAL A 65 0.07 0.67 3.04
N PHE A 66 0.26 1.69 2.19
CA PHE A 66 1.48 1.89 1.41
C PHE A 66 2.70 2.13 2.30
N SER A 67 2.58 3.04 3.28
CA SER A 67 3.64 3.34 4.24
C SER A 67 4.04 2.11 5.05
N LEU A 68 3.06 1.33 5.54
CA LEU A 68 3.33 0.08 6.24
C LEU A 68 4.02 -0.95 5.36
N HIS A 69 3.59 -1.09 4.09
CA HIS A 69 4.21 -2.02 3.15
C HIS A 69 5.68 -1.66 2.91
N VAL A 70 5.98 -0.42 2.53
CA VAL A 70 7.36 0.04 2.28
C VAL A 70 8.22 -0.13 3.53
N GLY A 71 7.68 0.21 4.71
CA GLY A 71 8.39 0.05 5.98
C GLY A 71 8.74 -1.40 6.29
N VAL A 72 7.83 -2.35 6.02
CA VAL A 72 8.08 -3.80 6.22
C VAL A 72 9.14 -4.32 5.26
N GLU A 73 9.03 -3.96 3.97
CA GLU A 73 9.98 -4.39 2.94
C GLU A 73 11.41 -3.93 3.26
N ARG A 74 11.55 -2.68 3.72
CA ARG A 74 12.85 -2.12 4.13
C ARG A 74 13.46 -2.88 5.30
N ILE A 75 12.67 -3.19 6.34
CA ILE A 75 13.16 -4.00 7.47
C ILE A 75 13.57 -5.39 6.98
N GLY A 76 12.80 -6.02 6.09
CA GLY A 76 13.15 -7.30 5.49
C GLY A 76 14.49 -7.27 4.75
N ARG A 77 14.76 -6.21 3.97
CA ARG A 77 16.06 -6.06 3.27
C ARG A 77 17.21 -5.80 4.23
N TYR A 78 16.98 -5.04 5.30
CA TYR A 78 17.97 -4.89 6.36
C TYR A 78 18.33 -6.24 6.99
N LEU A 79 17.32 -7.03 7.38
CA LEU A 79 17.53 -8.37 7.93
C LEU A 79 18.31 -9.27 6.97
N GLN A 80 17.95 -9.25 5.69
CA GLN A 80 18.64 -10.02 4.67
C GLN A 80 20.14 -9.66 4.58
N VAL A 81 20.50 -8.38 4.63
CA VAL A 81 21.90 -7.95 4.46
C VAL A 81 22.71 -8.12 5.74
N PHE A 82 22.16 -7.79 6.91
CA PHE A 82 22.91 -7.71 8.16
C PHE A 82 22.81 -8.97 9.03
N HIS A 83 21.75 -9.76 8.90
CA HIS A 83 21.52 -10.94 9.74
C HIS A 83 21.56 -12.28 9.00
N GLU A 84 21.45 -12.29 7.66
CA GLU A 84 21.60 -13.53 6.88
C GLU A 84 23.00 -13.64 6.25
N THR A 85 23.50 -14.87 6.14
CA THR A 85 24.67 -15.21 5.33
C THR A 85 24.25 -15.42 3.87
N ALA A 86 25.10 -15.05 2.92
CA ALA A 86 24.76 -15.06 1.49
C ALA A 86 24.25 -16.43 0.98
N ASP A 87 24.72 -17.52 1.59
CA ASP A 87 24.41 -18.90 1.19
C ASP A 87 23.32 -19.57 2.07
N SER A 88 22.84 -18.88 3.12
CA SER A 88 21.84 -19.45 4.03
C SER A 88 21.00 -18.36 4.69
N GLY A 89 19.70 -18.38 4.36
CA GLY A 89 18.76 -17.38 4.82
C GLY A 89 17.41 -17.57 4.15
N TRP A 90 16.34 -17.44 4.93
CA TRP A 90 15.00 -17.66 4.40
C TRP A 90 14.56 -16.50 3.50
N GLU A 91 15.08 -15.27 3.68
CA GLU A 91 14.83 -14.14 2.76
C GLU A 91 15.51 -14.38 1.41
N HIS A 92 16.76 -14.85 1.41
CA HIS A 92 17.44 -15.26 0.18
C HIS A 92 16.70 -16.41 -0.51
N ALA A 93 16.29 -17.45 0.23
CA ALA A 93 15.52 -18.56 -0.32
C ALA A 93 14.17 -18.09 -0.89
N ALA A 94 13.44 -17.22 -0.19
CA ALA A 94 12.17 -16.67 -0.67
C ALA A 94 12.33 -15.80 -1.92
N MET A 95 13.43 -15.03 -2.02
CA MET A 95 13.73 -14.28 -3.23
C MET A 95 14.11 -15.19 -4.41
N THR A 96 14.98 -16.18 -4.18
CA THR A 96 15.43 -17.14 -5.22
C THR A 96 14.28 -18.01 -5.70
N PHE A 97 13.40 -18.43 -4.78
CA PHE A 97 12.16 -19.13 -5.13
C PHE A 97 11.35 -18.30 -6.14
N GLY A 98 11.36 -16.97 -5.97
CA GLY A 98 10.88 -16.03 -6.96
C GLY A 98 9.44 -16.32 -7.39
N ARG A 99 9.05 -15.80 -8.55
CA ARG A 99 7.77 -16.11 -9.17
C ARG A 99 8.04 -16.85 -10.48
N PRO A 100 7.36 -17.98 -10.77
CA PRO A 100 7.40 -18.57 -12.10
C PRO A 100 6.94 -17.54 -13.15
N ALA A 101 7.57 -17.55 -14.32
CA ALA A 101 7.16 -16.71 -15.45
C ALA A 101 5.67 -16.95 -15.76
N GLY A 102 4.89 -15.88 -15.86
CA GLY A 102 3.45 -15.94 -16.18
C GLY A 102 2.50 -16.12 -14.99
N ALA A 103 2.97 -16.32 -13.76
CA ALA A 103 2.08 -16.40 -12.60
C ALA A 103 1.46 -15.02 -12.26
N ALA A 104 0.14 -14.99 -12.06
CA ALA A 104 -0.62 -13.77 -11.74
C ALA A 104 -0.01 -13.03 -10.56
N ALA A 105 0.36 -11.75 -10.72
CA ALA A 105 1.04 -10.96 -9.68
C ALA A 105 0.19 -10.82 -8.40
N SER A 106 0.81 -10.99 -7.23
CA SER A 106 0.17 -10.67 -5.96
C SER A 106 0.07 -9.14 -5.85
N ASP A 107 -1.04 -8.64 -5.32
CA ASP A 107 -1.27 -7.21 -5.12
C ASP A 107 -1.16 -6.85 -3.63
N PRO A 108 0.05 -6.70 -3.08
CA PRO A 108 0.27 -6.46 -1.65
C PRO A 108 -0.23 -5.09 -1.17
N LEU A 109 -0.59 -4.21 -2.11
CA LEU A 109 -1.12 -2.87 -1.86
C LEU A 109 -2.64 -2.81 -2.05
N PHE A 110 -3.29 -3.89 -2.47
CA PHE A 110 -4.73 -3.94 -2.77
C PHE A 110 -5.15 -2.89 -3.82
N VAL A 111 -4.24 -2.54 -4.74
CA VAL A 111 -4.44 -1.48 -5.75
C VAL A 111 -5.70 -1.70 -6.57
N VAL A 112 -5.98 -2.94 -6.99
CA VAL A 112 -7.18 -3.24 -7.76
C VAL A 112 -8.45 -2.92 -6.97
N LEU A 113 -8.48 -3.26 -5.67
CA LEU A 113 -9.63 -3.01 -4.81
C LEU A 113 -9.82 -1.52 -4.53
N PHE A 114 -8.74 -0.78 -4.27
CA PHE A 114 -8.80 0.68 -4.15
C PHE A 114 -9.22 1.37 -5.45
N LEU A 115 -8.79 0.88 -6.60
CA LEU A 115 -9.18 1.42 -7.90
C LEU A 115 -10.67 1.19 -8.16
N LEU A 116 -11.17 -0.02 -7.90
CA LEU A 116 -12.60 -0.32 -8.01
C LEU A 116 -13.41 0.58 -7.06
N ALA A 117 -12.99 0.70 -5.80
CA ALA A 117 -13.65 1.59 -4.85
C ALA A 117 -13.65 3.06 -5.35
N THR A 118 -12.55 3.54 -5.94
CA THR A 118 -12.46 4.87 -6.55
C THR A 118 -13.45 5.05 -7.70
N ILE A 119 -13.60 4.04 -8.56
CA ILE A 119 -14.57 4.07 -9.67
C ILE A 119 -16.01 4.11 -9.14
N PHE A 120 -16.35 3.24 -8.20
CA PHE A 120 -17.68 3.24 -7.58
C PHE A 120 -17.98 4.54 -6.83
N ASN A 121 -16.96 5.12 -6.20
CA ASN A 121 -17.07 6.39 -5.50
C ASN A 121 -17.42 7.56 -6.42
N ALA A 122 -17.09 7.48 -7.72
CA ALA A 122 -17.46 8.51 -8.69
C ALA A 122 -18.91 8.38 -9.21
N ALA A 123 -19.61 7.29 -8.91
CA ALA A 123 -20.95 7.01 -9.45
C ALA A 123 -22.00 8.10 -9.15
N PRO A 124 -22.08 8.69 -7.95
CA PRO A 124 -23.04 9.76 -7.68
C PRO A 124 -22.86 10.97 -8.60
N MET A 125 -21.62 11.28 -8.98
CA MET A 125 -21.32 12.39 -9.89
C MET A 125 -21.82 12.11 -11.31
N ALA A 126 -21.74 10.87 -11.78
CA ALA A 126 -22.27 10.51 -13.11
C ALA A 126 -23.80 10.64 -13.19
N ILE A 127 -24.51 10.44 -12.07
CA ILE A 127 -25.97 10.50 -12.00
C ILE A 127 -26.46 11.95 -11.86
N ALA A 128 -25.74 12.79 -11.11
CA ALA A 128 -26.19 14.10 -10.68
C ALA A 128 -26.10 15.24 -11.73
N ARG A 129 -25.70 14.96 -12.98
CA ARG A 129 -25.53 15.95 -14.06
C ARG A 129 -24.63 17.16 -13.65
N PRO A 130 -23.31 16.93 -13.45
CA PRO A 130 -22.38 17.95 -12.94
C PRO A 130 -22.33 19.19 -13.81
N VAL A 131 -22.13 20.34 -13.17
CA VAL A 131 -21.60 21.51 -13.89
C VAL A 131 -20.10 21.32 -14.20
N PRO A 132 -19.54 22.00 -15.21
CA PRO A 132 -18.15 21.78 -15.63
C PRO A 132 -17.12 21.95 -14.50
N VAL A 133 -17.33 22.91 -13.58
CA VAL A 133 -16.43 23.14 -12.46
C VAL A 133 -16.41 21.96 -11.46
N GLU A 134 -17.56 21.34 -11.20
CA GLU A 134 -17.65 20.15 -10.35
C GLU A 134 -16.95 18.96 -11.01
N LEU A 135 -17.11 18.81 -12.32
CA LEU A 135 -16.45 17.75 -13.08
C LEU A 135 -14.93 17.89 -13.02
N VAL A 136 -14.40 19.10 -13.20
CA VAL A 136 -12.96 19.35 -13.12
C VAL A 136 -12.44 19.06 -11.71
N PHE A 137 -13.13 19.55 -10.68
CA PHE A 137 -12.65 19.41 -9.30
C PHE A 137 -12.76 17.96 -8.79
N VAL A 138 -13.96 17.37 -8.88
CA VAL A 138 -14.22 15.99 -8.42
C VAL A 138 -13.49 14.99 -9.31
N GLY A 139 -13.61 15.13 -10.63
CA GLY A 139 -12.93 14.25 -11.59
C GLY A 139 -11.41 14.34 -11.46
N GLY A 140 -10.87 15.56 -11.29
CA GLY A 140 -9.45 15.78 -11.02
C GLY A 140 -8.97 15.08 -9.75
N ALA A 141 -9.71 15.18 -8.65
CA ALA A 141 -9.37 14.49 -7.40
C ALA A 141 -9.34 12.96 -7.56
N HIS A 142 -10.30 12.37 -8.27
CA HIS A 142 -10.34 10.94 -8.53
C HIS A 142 -9.20 10.49 -9.45
N ALA A 143 -8.91 11.26 -10.50
CA ALA A 143 -7.81 10.99 -11.41
C ALA A 143 -6.45 11.05 -10.69
N LEU A 144 -6.25 12.03 -9.81
CA LEU A 144 -5.05 12.15 -8.98
C LEU A 144 -4.91 10.96 -8.03
N PHE A 145 -6.00 10.52 -7.39
CA PHE A 145 -5.94 9.35 -6.52
C PHE A 145 -5.63 8.07 -7.31
N ALA A 146 -6.28 7.84 -8.45
CA ALA A 146 -5.99 6.70 -9.33
C ALA A 146 -4.53 6.70 -9.80
N LEU A 147 -4.01 7.86 -10.21
CA LEU A 147 -2.60 8.03 -10.58
C LEU A 147 -1.69 7.68 -9.38
N ARG A 148 -2.02 8.15 -8.18
CA ARG A 148 -1.27 7.86 -6.96
C ARG A 148 -1.18 6.36 -6.68
N LEU A 149 -2.26 5.59 -6.89
CA LEU A 149 -2.27 4.13 -6.77
C LEU A 149 -1.28 3.47 -7.74
N VAL A 150 -1.31 3.89 -9.01
CA VAL A 150 -0.43 3.36 -10.06
C VAL A 150 1.04 3.68 -9.76
N VAL A 151 1.34 4.92 -9.40
CA VAL A 151 2.70 5.35 -9.03
C VAL A 151 3.19 4.55 -7.82
N ALA A 152 2.36 4.34 -6.80
CA ALA A 152 2.73 3.55 -5.63
C ALA A 152 3.14 2.13 -6.02
N ARG A 153 2.37 1.48 -6.91
CA ARG A 153 2.63 0.11 -7.37
C ARG A 153 3.97 0.02 -8.08
N ILE A 154 4.26 0.98 -8.96
CA ILE A 154 5.53 1.05 -9.69
C ILE A 154 6.70 1.27 -8.72
N VAL A 155 6.57 2.23 -7.80
CA VAL A 155 7.59 2.55 -6.80
C VAL A 155 7.86 1.34 -5.91
N ALA A 156 6.82 0.71 -5.35
CA ALA A 156 6.95 -0.47 -4.48
C ALA A 156 7.66 -1.64 -5.19
N GLY A 157 7.39 -1.83 -6.49
CA GLY A 157 8.07 -2.86 -7.29
C GLY A 157 9.58 -2.62 -7.44
N ARG A 158 10.03 -1.37 -7.47
CA ARG A 158 11.44 -0.99 -7.60
C ARG A 158 12.15 -0.85 -6.25
N GLN A 159 11.41 -0.50 -5.20
CA GLN A 159 11.93 -0.16 -3.88
C GLN A 159 12.82 -1.27 -3.30
N ARG A 160 12.42 -2.54 -3.47
CA ARG A 160 13.17 -3.70 -2.96
C ARG A 160 14.63 -3.73 -3.42
N ALA A 161 14.86 -3.52 -4.72
CA ALA A 161 16.20 -3.54 -5.29
C ALA A 161 17.03 -2.32 -4.85
N ILE A 162 16.39 -1.16 -4.75
CA ILE A 162 17.04 0.09 -4.30
C ILE A 162 17.48 -0.04 -2.84
N ASP A 163 16.61 -0.49 -1.94
CA ASP A 163 16.92 -0.65 -0.52
C ASP A 163 18.03 -1.70 -0.33
N LEU A 164 17.95 -2.83 -1.04
CA LEU A 164 18.97 -3.87 -0.96
C LEU A 164 20.35 -3.36 -1.40
N ALA A 165 20.44 -2.68 -2.55
CA ALA A 165 21.68 -2.08 -3.02
C ALA A 165 22.25 -1.06 -2.02
N ARG A 166 21.38 -0.24 -1.42
CA ARG A 166 21.79 0.76 -0.43
C ARG A 166 22.31 0.11 0.86
N PHE A 167 21.66 -0.95 1.34
CA PHE A 167 22.15 -1.67 2.52
C PHE A 167 23.48 -2.37 2.28
N HIS A 168 23.70 -2.94 1.09
CA HIS A 168 25.01 -3.50 0.74
C HIS A 168 26.12 -2.45 0.76
N GLN A 169 25.87 -1.25 0.19
CA GLN A 169 26.81 -0.13 0.26
C GLN A 169 27.17 0.24 1.71
N ILE A 170 26.18 0.26 2.60
CA ILE A 170 26.37 0.56 4.03
C ILE A 170 27.16 -0.55 4.74
N LYS A 171 26.95 -1.83 4.39
CA LYS A 171 27.67 -2.95 5.01
C LYS A 171 29.14 -3.03 4.57
N SER A 172 29.43 -2.59 3.35
CA SER A 172 30.79 -2.65 2.77
C SER A 172 31.65 -1.41 3.05
N GLY A 173 31.05 -0.29 3.43
CA GLY A 173 31.73 0.97 3.74
C GLY A 173 32.00 1.09 5.23
#